data_AF-A0ABD0YU01-F1
#
_entry.id   AF-A0ABD0YU01-F1
#
_cell.length_a   1.000
_cell.length_b   1.000
_cell.length_c   1.000
_cell.angle_alpha   90.00
_cell.angle_beta   90.00
_cell.angle_gamma   90.00
#
_symmetry.space_group_name_H-M   'P 1'
#
loop_
_entity.id
_entity.type
_entity.pdbx_description
1 polymer ?
#
loop_
_entity_poly.entity_id
_entity_poly.type
_entity_poly.pdbx_seq_one_letter_code
_entity_poly.pdbx_strand_id
1 'polypeptide(L)'
;YQDNRFDWPDRTFHSLHTTWRLASSESTSDVKELIPEFFYLPEFLTNYEGFNFGYRQNGETVDNVVLPQWAKDPRTFVLIHRQALESDHIREELPHWIDLVFGYKQVGKAAVDSINVFHPATYYGYDVDSIADPLVLNARKTMVRTYGQTPKQLFRTPHRMAVESLLPAYYQPQVLPSVKGLKWGRYVGSPAEGPPVVVWQHWHQSVVASLVPLLTNDVFGLAPSTALLLSYTKETPLSLMVYGGTCVLGAALISWGHGDGVIRAKLRKDQPPFAILGPSNSAGISLCASAPDSNQLWIAYISGKLLVYTLVGQNN
;
A
#
# COMPACT_ATOMS: atom_id res chain seq x y z
N TYR A 1 6.00 -1.12 25.05
CA TYR A 1 6.13 0.31 24.73
C TYR A 1 5.34 1.22 25.67
N GLN A 2 4.27 0.75 26.36
CA GLN A 2 3.51 1.59 27.31
C GLN A 2 3.15 0.86 28.63
N ASP A 3 4.02 -0.02 29.15
CA ASP A 3 3.88 -0.63 30.48
C ASP A 3 2.47 -1.21 30.80
N ASN A 4 1.88 -1.92 29.83
CA ASN A 4 0.52 -2.50 29.90
C ASN A 4 -0.62 -1.51 30.20
N ARG A 5 -0.45 -0.22 29.88
CA ARG A 5 -1.51 0.80 29.94
C ARG A 5 -1.59 1.58 28.64
N PHE A 6 -2.74 2.21 28.40
CA PHE A 6 -2.85 3.22 27.35
C PHE A 6 -2.08 4.49 27.74
N ASP A 7 -1.68 5.26 26.75
CA ASP A 7 -1.08 6.57 26.94
C ASP A 7 -2.03 7.54 27.64
N TRP A 8 -1.50 8.69 28.07
CA TRP A 8 -2.29 9.79 28.57
C TRP A 8 -3.35 10.23 27.53
N PRO A 9 -4.62 10.41 27.93
CA PRO A 9 -5.72 10.67 26.98
C PRO A 9 -5.51 11.92 26.12
N ASP A 10 -4.81 12.95 26.63
CA ASP A 10 -4.48 14.17 25.87
C ASP A 10 -3.40 13.96 24.80
N ARG A 11 -2.67 12.83 24.84
CA ARG A 11 -1.61 12.49 23.88
C ARG A 11 -2.02 11.44 22.87
N THR A 12 -3.17 10.79 23.08
CA THR A 12 -3.68 9.77 22.16
C THR A 12 -4.30 10.39 20.93
N PHE A 13 -4.40 9.61 19.86
CA PHE A 13 -5.09 10.01 18.64
C PHE A 13 -6.61 10.05 18.89
N HIS A 14 -7.14 11.24 19.20
CA HIS A 14 -8.54 11.40 19.58
C HIS A 14 -9.33 12.35 18.64
N SER A 15 -8.66 13.15 17.81
CA SER A 15 -9.31 14.13 16.94
C SER A 15 -8.47 14.46 15.71
N LEU A 16 -9.06 14.33 14.54
CA LEU A 16 -8.42 14.69 13.27
C LEU A 16 -8.06 16.17 13.21
N HIS A 17 -8.94 17.03 13.75
CA HIS A 17 -8.69 18.47 13.79
C HIS A 17 -7.50 18.82 14.68
N THR A 18 -7.41 18.21 15.87
CA THR A 18 -6.28 18.42 16.78
C THR A 18 -4.98 17.90 16.17
N THR A 19 -4.98 16.68 15.65
CA THR A 19 -3.79 16.09 15.02
C THR A 19 -3.30 16.90 13.81
N TRP A 20 -4.22 17.36 12.96
CA TRP A 20 -3.86 18.22 11.83
C TRP A 20 -3.18 19.51 12.30
N ARG A 21 -3.77 20.24 13.26
CA ARG A 21 -3.21 21.52 13.74
C ARG A 21 -1.84 21.34 14.38
N LEU A 22 -1.64 20.27 15.15
CA LEU A 22 -0.36 19.90 15.72
C LEU A 22 0.69 19.68 14.63
N ALA A 23 0.38 18.85 13.63
CA ALA A 23 1.30 18.51 12.54
C ALA A 23 1.55 19.66 11.55
N SER A 24 0.60 20.58 11.37
CA SER A 24 0.67 21.62 10.34
C SER A 24 1.22 22.96 10.83
N SER A 25 1.02 23.31 12.11
CA SER A 25 1.26 24.69 12.57
C SER A 25 1.52 24.88 14.06
N GLU A 26 0.97 24.04 14.93
CA GLU A 26 1.02 24.28 16.38
C GLU A 26 2.21 23.64 17.07
N SER A 27 2.78 22.58 16.49
CA SER A 27 3.98 21.94 17.00
C SER A 27 5.15 22.14 16.05
N THR A 28 6.30 22.52 16.59
CA THR A 28 7.56 22.61 15.83
C THR A 28 8.25 21.25 15.68
N SER A 29 7.77 20.22 16.38
CA SER A 29 8.34 18.87 16.40
C SER A 29 7.40 17.81 15.82
N ASP A 30 6.15 18.16 15.56
CA ASP A 30 5.19 17.26 14.94
C ASP A 30 5.19 17.50 13.43
N VAL A 31 5.90 16.65 12.70
CA VAL A 31 6.01 16.69 11.23
C VAL A 31 5.53 15.38 10.62
N LYS A 32 4.49 14.79 11.22
CA LYS A 32 3.95 13.49 10.81
C LYS A 32 3.23 13.59 9.47
N GLU A 33 3.38 12.53 8.69
CA GLU A 33 2.65 12.29 7.45
C GLU A 33 1.56 11.24 7.66
N LEU A 34 0.60 11.18 6.73
CA LEU A 34 -0.50 10.21 6.80
C LEU A 34 -0.03 8.77 6.50
N ILE A 35 -0.73 7.81 7.12
CA ILE A 35 -0.60 6.39 6.82
C ILE A 35 -1.64 5.94 5.78
N PRO A 36 -1.40 4.85 5.02
CA PRO A 36 -2.32 4.36 3.99
C PRO A 36 -3.76 4.13 4.46
N GLU A 37 -3.95 3.74 5.72
CA GLU A 37 -5.25 3.41 6.33
C GLU A 37 -6.25 4.57 6.23
N PHE A 38 -5.78 5.82 6.21
CA PHE A 38 -6.62 7.01 5.98
C PHE A 38 -7.37 6.99 4.64
N PHE A 39 -6.94 6.15 3.69
CA PHE A 39 -7.49 6.08 2.34
C PHE A 39 -8.26 4.78 2.04
N TYR A 40 -8.33 3.82 2.97
CA TYR A 40 -9.09 2.59 2.75
C TYR A 40 -9.70 1.91 3.98
N LEU A 41 -9.27 2.21 5.21
CA LEU A 41 -9.67 1.48 6.41
C LEU A 41 -10.47 2.38 7.38
N PRO A 42 -11.81 2.43 7.34
CA PRO A 42 -12.56 3.26 8.28
C PRO A 42 -12.46 2.82 9.74
N GLU A 43 -12.12 1.56 10.00
CA GLU A 43 -12.15 0.95 11.33
C GLU A 43 -11.13 1.54 12.30
N PHE A 44 -9.98 2.09 11.83
CA PHE A 44 -8.99 2.70 12.73
C PHE A 44 -9.48 3.97 13.43
N LEU A 45 -10.59 4.55 12.95
CA LEU A 45 -11.22 5.75 13.52
C LEU A 45 -12.28 5.38 14.58
N THR A 46 -12.56 4.09 14.76
CA THR A 46 -13.60 3.60 15.67
C THR A 46 -13.05 2.73 16.77
N ASN A 47 -13.54 2.93 17.98
CA ASN A 47 -13.26 2.09 19.14
C ASN A 47 -14.22 0.89 19.18
N TYR A 48 -14.09 -0.02 18.21
CA TYR A 48 -15.01 -1.16 18.09
C TYR A 48 -14.99 -2.08 19.31
N GLU A 49 -13.81 -2.25 19.92
CA GLU A 49 -13.61 -3.11 21.09
C GLU A 49 -14.04 -2.46 22.41
N GLY A 50 -14.49 -1.21 22.40
CA GLY A 50 -14.94 -0.50 23.60
C GLY A 50 -13.84 -0.29 24.64
N PHE A 51 -12.59 -0.07 24.20
CA PHE A 51 -11.47 0.18 25.10
C PHE A 51 -11.69 1.45 25.94
N ASN A 52 -11.25 1.41 27.19
CA ASN A 52 -11.24 2.59 28.05
C ASN A 52 -9.97 3.41 27.83
N PHE A 53 -10.06 4.46 27.01
CA PHE A 53 -8.95 5.38 26.77
C PHE A 53 -8.88 6.54 27.79
N GLY A 54 -9.77 6.59 28.78
CA GLY A 54 -9.75 7.58 29.85
C GLY A 54 -10.37 8.94 29.48
N TYR A 55 -10.05 9.95 30.28
CA TYR A 55 -10.57 11.31 30.18
C TYR A 55 -9.44 12.31 29.99
N ARG A 56 -9.62 13.22 29.05
CA ARG A 56 -8.72 14.35 28.83
C ARG A 56 -8.78 15.34 30.00
N GLN A 57 -7.80 16.22 30.09
CA GLN A 57 -7.75 17.25 31.14
C GLN A 57 -8.97 18.17 31.16
N ASN A 58 -9.61 18.38 30.00
CA ASN A 58 -10.85 19.16 29.88
C ASN A 58 -12.12 18.38 30.27
N GLY A 59 -11.99 17.14 30.74
CA GLY A 59 -13.09 16.28 31.18
C GLY A 59 -13.76 15.48 30.06
N GLU A 60 -13.34 15.64 28.80
CA GLU A 60 -13.90 14.87 27.69
C GLU A 60 -13.37 13.44 27.67
N THR A 61 -14.26 12.47 27.51
CA THR A 61 -13.91 11.07 27.33
C THR A 61 -13.23 10.85 25.99
N VAL A 62 -12.18 10.03 25.95
CA VAL A 62 -11.58 9.54 24.70
C VAL A 62 -12.23 8.22 24.30
N ASP A 63 -12.75 8.16 23.09
CA ASP A 63 -13.43 6.99 22.52
C ASP A 63 -13.18 6.93 20.99
N ASN A 64 -14.22 7.01 20.16
CA ASN A 64 -14.08 7.16 18.71
C ASN A 64 -13.34 8.46 18.36
N VAL A 65 -12.61 8.44 17.25
CA VAL A 65 -11.88 9.61 16.77
C VAL A 65 -12.87 10.68 16.33
N VAL A 66 -12.70 11.90 16.83
CA VAL A 66 -13.53 13.04 16.43
C VAL A 66 -13.24 13.41 14.97
N LEU A 67 -14.26 13.25 14.12
CA LEU A 67 -14.20 13.52 12.69
C LEU A 67 -14.52 14.99 12.37
N PRO A 68 -14.08 15.50 11.20
CA PRO A 68 -14.51 16.80 10.69
C PRO A 68 -16.03 16.87 10.50
N GLN A 69 -16.61 18.07 10.62
CA GLN A 69 -18.07 18.29 10.53
C GLN A 69 -18.70 17.80 9.21
N TRP A 70 -17.93 17.77 8.12
CA TRP A 70 -18.39 17.28 6.82
C TRP A 70 -18.43 15.75 6.71
N ALA A 71 -17.77 15.02 7.62
CA ALA A 71 -17.75 13.57 7.65
C ALA A 71 -18.84 13.06 8.60
N LYS A 72 -19.92 12.52 8.03
CA LYS A 72 -21.01 11.93 8.83
C LYS A 72 -20.56 10.72 9.65
N ASP A 73 -19.64 9.94 9.10
CA ASP A 73 -19.16 8.69 9.67
C ASP A 73 -17.75 8.35 9.12
N PRO A 74 -17.00 7.43 9.77
CA PRO A 74 -15.65 7.05 9.36
C PRO A 74 -15.53 6.55 7.91
N ARG A 75 -16.56 5.84 7.43
CA ARG A 75 -16.58 5.33 6.05
C ARG A 75 -16.68 6.50 5.06
N THR A 76 -17.57 7.44 5.32
CA THR A 76 -17.68 8.68 4.54
C THR A 76 -16.38 9.47 4.56
N PHE A 77 -15.72 9.60 5.72
CA PHE A 77 -14.40 10.25 5.84
C PHE A 77 -13.36 9.60 4.91
N VAL A 78 -13.16 8.29 5.03
CA VAL A 78 -12.16 7.55 4.25
C VAL A 78 -12.45 7.61 2.76
N LEU A 79 -13.71 7.50 2.35
CA LEU A 79 -14.08 7.58 0.94
C LEU A 79 -13.79 8.95 0.34
N ILE A 80 -14.03 10.02 1.08
CA ILE A 80 -13.71 11.40 0.66
C ILE A 80 -12.18 11.58 0.58
N HIS A 81 -11.42 11.07 1.55
CA HIS A 81 -9.96 11.08 1.53
C HIS A 81 -9.40 10.36 0.30
N ARG A 82 -9.92 9.17 -0.01
CA ARG A 82 -9.54 8.41 -1.21
C ARG A 82 -9.86 9.19 -2.48
N GLN A 83 -11.04 9.80 -2.56
CA GLN A 83 -11.41 10.61 -3.72
C GLN A 83 -10.50 11.84 -3.88
N ALA A 84 -10.12 12.49 -2.79
CA ALA A 84 -9.18 13.61 -2.82
C ALA A 84 -7.81 13.16 -3.36
N LEU A 85 -7.30 12.02 -2.88
CA LEU A 85 -6.03 11.43 -3.35
C LEU A 85 -6.06 11.12 -4.86
N GLU A 86 -7.19 10.66 -5.39
CA GLU A 86 -7.37 10.32 -6.80
C GLU A 86 -7.78 11.51 -7.69
N SER A 87 -7.86 12.72 -7.12
CA SER A 87 -8.26 13.93 -7.85
C SER A 87 -7.18 14.37 -8.85
N ASP A 88 -7.60 15.09 -9.89
CA ASP A 88 -6.67 15.61 -10.90
C ASP A 88 -5.63 16.57 -10.29
N HIS A 89 -6.04 17.38 -9.30
CA HIS A 89 -5.12 18.24 -8.56
C HIS A 89 -4.01 17.44 -7.86
N ILE A 90 -4.36 16.38 -7.13
CA ILE A 90 -3.34 15.56 -6.47
C ILE A 90 -2.52 14.78 -7.50
N ARG A 91 -3.11 14.33 -8.62
CA ARG A 91 -2.34 13.69 -9.70
C ARG A 91 -1.22 14.59 -10.24
N GLU A 92 -1.49 15.88 -10.37
CA GLU A 92 -0.51 16.87 -10.84
C GLU A 92 0.55 17.19 -9.78
N GLU A 93 0.19 17.25 -8.50
CA GLU A 93 1.08 17.62 -7.40
C GLU A 93 1.86 16.46 -6.77
N LEU A 94 1.33 15.22 -6.82
CA LEU A 94 1.91 14.05 -6.17
C LEU A 94 3.38 13.76 -6.55
N PRO A 95 3.84 13.96 -7.80
CA PRO A 95 5.25 13.86 -8.15
C PRO A 95 6.18 14.71 -7.26
N HIS A 96 5.73 15.89 -6.81
CA HIS A 96 6.52 16.75 -5.93
C HIS A 96 6.67 16.17 -4.52
N TRP A 97 5.61 15.55 -3.99
CA TRP A 97 5.70 14.82 -2.73
C TRP A 97 6.61 13.58 -2.85
N ILE A 98 6.51 12.85 -3.97
CA ILE A 98 7.39 11.72 -4.26
C ILE A 98 8.86 12.17 -4.34
N ASP A 99 9.15 13.34 -4.91
CA ASP A 99 10.49 13.91 -4.94
C ASP A 99 11.05 14.21 -3.54
N LEU A 100 10.21 14.63 -2.58
CA LEU A 100 10.59 14.88 -1.19
C LEU A 100 10.89 13.57 -0.44
N VAL A 101 10.01 12.58 -0.57
CA VAL A 101 10.06 11.36 0.23
C VAL A 101 11.03 10.33 -0.33
N PHE A 102 11.12 10.18 -1.66
CA PHE A 102 11.89 9.13 -2.33
C PHE A 102 12.89 9.66 -3.37
N GLY A 103 12.80 10.93 -3.74
CA GLY A 103 13.48 11.47 -4.91
C GLY A 103 14.66 12.39 -4.63
N TYR A 104 14.93 13.28 -5.58
CA TYR A 104 16.11 14.13 -5.56
C TYR A 104 16.08 15.22 -4.47
N LYS A 105 14.90 15.54 -3.92
CA LYS A 105 14.73 16.51 -2.82
C LYS A 105 14.86 15.87 -1.43
N GLN A 106 15.23 14.60 -1.34
CA GLN A 106 15.45 13.92 -0.06
C GLN A 106 16.79 14.32 0.62
N VAL A 107 17.82 14.66 -0.17
CA VAL A 107 19.18 14.97 0.32
C VAL A 107 19.82 16.16 -0.39
N GLY A 108 20.92 16.67 0.17
CA GLY A 108 21.74 17.71 -0.45
C GLY A 108 21.06 19.08 -0.50
N LYS A 109 21.51 19.93 -1.43
CA LYS A 109 21.04 21.32 -1.53
C LYS A 109 19.53 21.41 -1.82
N ALA A 110 18.99 20.53 -2.65
CA ALA A 110 17.56 20.48 -2.97
C ALA A 110 16.68 20.19 -1.74
N ALA A 111 17.15 19.35 -0.81
CA ALA A 111 16.46 19.10 0.46
C ALA A 111 16.46 20.33 1.37
N VAL A 112 17.60 21.02 1.46
CA VAL A 112 17.71 22.28 2.23
C VAL A 112 16.76 23.33 1.68
N ASP A 113 16.75 23.51 0.36
CA ASP A 113 15.89 24.50 -0.31
C ASP A 113 14.39 24.18 -0.17
N SER A 114 14.06 22.90 0.03
CA SER A 114 12.68 22.43 0.24
C SER A 114 12.31 22.25 1.71
N ILE A 115 13.18 22.63 2.66
CA ILE A 115 12.99 22.46 4.11
C ILE A 115 12.69 20.98 4.47
N ASN A 116 13.40 20.05 3.82
CA ASN A 116 13.17 18.60 3.91
C ASN A 116 14.41 17.87 4.47
N VAL A 117 15.04 18.44 5.50
CA VAL A 117 16.24 17.90 6.14
C VAL A 117 15.89 17.35 7.52
N PHE A 118 16.11 16.06 7.72
CA PHE A 118 15.87 15.36 8.98
C PHE A 118 17.19 15.11 9.73
N HIS A 119 17.10 14.54 10.92
CA HIS A 119 18.28 14.21 11.71
C HIS A 119 19.18 13.20 10.96
N PRO A 120 20.51 13.38 10.88
CA PRO A 120 21.40 12.58 10.01
C PRO A 120 21.30 11.06 10.20
N ALA A 121 20.99 10.62 11.42
CA ALA A 121 20.86 9.19 11.73
C ALA A 121 19.57 8.53 11.21
N THR A 122 18.59 9.29 10.68
CA THR A 122 17.37 8.71 10.11
C THR A 122 17.56 8.29 8.66
N TYR A 123 18.61 8.78 7.98
CA TYR A 123 18.85 8.49 6.57
C TYR A 123 19.41 7.09 6.33
N TYR A 124 19.01 6.52 5.20
CA TYR A 124 19.52 5.23 4.74
C TYR A 124 21.05 5.25 4.59
N GLY A 125 21.71 4.18 5.03
CA GLY A 125 23.17 4.07 4.99
C GLY A 125 23.91 4.66 6.19
N TYR A 126 23.18 5.09 7.22
CA TYR A 126 23.79 5.44 8.50
C TYR A 126 24.44 4.20 9.14
N ASP A 127 25.77 4.21 9.22
CA ASP A 127 26.55 3.12 9.82
C ASP A 127 26.50 3.22 11.35
N VAL A 128 25.71 2.33 11.95
CA VAL A 128 25.59 2.21 13.40
C VAL A 128 26.72 1.35 13.97
N ASP A 129 27.29 0.46 13.18
CA ASP A 129 28.28 -0.53 13.63
C ASP A 129 29.69 0.05 13.71
N SER A 130 29.94 1.22 13.12
CA SER A 130 31.16 2.00 13.34
C SER A 130 31.29 2.53 14.78
N ILE A 131 30.25 2.42 15.61
CA ILE A 131 30.24 2.91 16.99
C ILE A 131 30.84 1.84 17.91
N ALA A 132 32.05 2.10 18.43
CA ALA A 132 32.78 1.16 19.28
C ALA A 132 32.20 1.03 20.70
N ASP A 133 31.68 2.11 21.28
CA ASP A 133 31.13 2.10 22.64
C ASP A 133 29.74 1.42 22.67
N PRO A 134 29.57 0.30 23.40
CA PRO A 134 28.29 -0.41 23.49
C PRO A 134 27.13 0.42 24.05
N LEU A 135 27.40 1.37 24.96
CA LEU A 135 26.36 2.23 25.53
C LEU A 135 25.83 3.19 24.46
N VAL A 136 26.75 3.86 23.75
CA VAL A 136 26.42 4.79 22.67
C VAL A 136 25.75 4.05 21.52
N LEU A 137 26.24 2.86 21.19
CA LEU A 137 25.65 1.98 20.16
C LEU A 137 24.19 1.66 20.49
N ASN A 138 23.91 1.22 21.74
CA ASN A 138 22.55 0.90 22.18
C ASN A 138 21.64 2.12 22.20
N ALA A 139 22.13 3.27 22.68
CA ALA A 139 21.38 4.52 22.65
C ALA A 139 21.05 4.93 21.20
N ARG A 140 22.00 4.78 20.27
CA ARG A 140 21.82 5.13 18.86
C ARG A 140 20.87 4.18 18.14
N LYS A 141 20.98 2.87 18.38
CA LYS A 141 20.03 1.85 17.87
C LYS A 141 18.60 2.14 18.36
N THR A 142 18.46 2.51 19.62
CA THR A 142 17.16 2.89 20.21
C THR A 142 16.61 4.14 19.53
N MET A 143 17.44 5.17 19.37
CA MET A 143 17.06 6.41 18.70
C MET A 143 16.59 6.17 17.25
N VAL A 144 17.32 5.37 16.46
CA VAL A 144 16.92 5.04 15.07
C VAL A 144 15.60 4.27 15.02
N ARG A 145 15.28 3.46 16.03
CA ARG A 145 14.01 2.73 16.12
C ARG A 145 12.83 3.63 16.49
N THR A 146 13.06 4.70 17.25
CA THR A 146 11.98 5.51 17.83
C THR A 146 11.74 6.84 17.10
N TYR A 147 12.77 7.46 16.53
CA TYR A 147 12.68 8.79 15.91
C TYR A 147 12.34 8.78 14.41
N GLY A 148 12.18 7.59 13.83
CA GLY A 148 11.83 7.43 12.42
C GLY A 148 13.02 7.07 11.54
N GLN A 149 12.70 6.51 10.37
CA GLN A 149 13.66 6.09 9.36
C GLN A 149 13.21 6.66 8.02
N THR A 150 14.05 7.48 7.40
CA THR A 150 13.79 8.03 6.08
C THR A 150 13.84 6.89 5.06
N PRO A 151 12.88 6.77 4.14
CA PRO A 151 12.91 5.77 3.09
C PRO A 151 14.18 5.86 2.23
N LYS A 152 14.56 4.76 1.59
CA LYS A 152 15.70 4.77 0.65
C LYS A 152 15.39 5.69 -0.53
N GLN A 153 16.33 6.58 -0.88
CA GLN A 153 16.26 7.34 -2.13
C GLN A 153 16.21 6.40 -3.34
N LEU A 154 15.17 6.52 -4.16
CA LEU A 154 14.92 5.66 -5.32
C LEU A 154 15.50 6.24 -6.61
N PHE A 155 15.57 7.56 -6.73
CA PHE A 155 16.04 8.25 -7.93
C PHE A 155 16.63 9.64 -7.60
N ARG A 156 17.47 10.16 -8.51
CA ARG A 156 18.22 11.43 -8.32
C ARG A 156 17.83 12.54 -9.28
N THR A 157 16.89 12.28 -10.17
CA THR A 157 16.31 13.25 -11.12
C THR A 157 14.88 13.56 -10.69
N PRO A 158 14.27 14.67 -11.13
CA PRO A 158 12.85 14.92 -10.87
C PRO A 158 11.96 13.75 -11.29
N HIS A 159 10.95 13.43 -10.48
CA HIS A 159 9.91 12.47 -10.84
C HIS A 159 9.18 12.95 -12.10
N ARG A 160 8.75 12.02 -12.96
CA ARG A 160 7.98 12.38 -14.16
C ARG A 160 6.65 13.02 -13.75
N MET A 161 6.37 14.21 -14.24
CA MET A 161 5.08 14.86 -14.08
C MET A 161 4.02 14.11 -14.92
N ALA A 162 2.79 14.07 -14.43
CA ALA A 162 1.65 13.70 -15.29
C ALA A 162 1.56 14.72 -16.44
N VAL A 163 1.05 14.31 -17.59
CA VAL A 163 0.79 15.24 -18.70
C VAL A 163 -0.17 16.31 -18.19
N GLU A 164 0.30 17.56 -18.10
CA GLU A 164 -0.51 18.69 -17.66
C GLU A 164 -1.75 18.80 -18.54
N SER A 165 -2.92 18.88 -17.91
CA SER A 165 -4.11 19.33 -18.60
C SER A 165 -3.86 20.75 -19.09
N LEU A 166 -4.04 21.04 -20.38
CA LEU A 166 -3.87 22.39 -20.96
C LEU A 166 -4.92 23.40 -20.46
N LEU A 167 -5.73 23.03 -19.46
CA LEU A 167 -6.72 23.89 -18.83
C LEU A 167 -6.03 24.74 -17.76
N PRO A 168 -6.12 26.07 -17.81
CA PRO A 168 -5.50 26.93 -16.82
C PRO A 168 -6.18 26.72 -15.46
N ALA A 169 -5.43 26.24 -14.45
CA ALA A 169 -5.90 26.07 -13.10
C ALA A 169 -5.00 26.81 -12.10
N TYR A 170 -5.16 28.13 -11.99
CA TYR A 170 -4.72 28.86 -10.79
C TYR A 170 -5.85 28.78 -9.76
N TYR A 171 -5.90 27.69 -9.01
CA TYR A 171 -6.80 27.59 -7.87
C TYR A 171 -5.99 27.17 -6.65
N GLN A 172 -5.72 28.10 -5.74
CA GLN A 172 -5.41 27.72 -4.37
C GLN A 172 -6.69 27.15 -3.76
N PRO A 173 -6.74 25.85 -3.39
CA PRO A 173 -7.94 25.30 -2.79
C PRO A 173 -8.18 26.02 -1.46
N GLN A 174 -9.27 26.77 -1.36
CA GLN A 174 -9.76 27.17 -0.04
C GLN A 174 -10.09 25.91 0.75
N VAL A 175 -9.73 25.88 2.03
CA VAL A 175 -10.22 24.86 2.97
C VAL A 175 -11.74 24.97 3.01
N LEU A 176 -12.42 24.03 2.34
CA LEU A 176 -13.87 24.07 2.22
C LEU A 176 -14.49 23.65 3.56
N PRO A 177 -15.45 24.42 4.13
CA PRO A 177 -16.13 24.03 5.37
C PRO A 177 -17.07 22.83 5.15
N SER A 178 -17.40 22.52 3.90
CA SER A 178 -18.25 21.40 3.50
C SER A 178 -17.81 20.87 2.14
N VAL A 179 -17.98 19.58 1.88
CA VAL A 179 -17.69 19.00 0.58
C VAL A 179 -18.94 19.07 -0.30
N LYS A 180 -18.87 19.85 -1.39
CA LYS A 180 -19.94 19.94 -2.41
C LYS A 180 -19.45 19.32 -3.72
N GLY A 181 -20.28 18.48 -4.35
CA GLY A 181 -19.99 17.92 -5.66
C GLY A 181 -19.07 16.69 -5.65
N LEU A 182 -19.13 15.86 -4.59
CA LEU A 182 -18.46 14.56 -4.57
C LEU A 182 -18.88 13.74 -5.80
N LYS A 183 -17.97 13.64 -6.77
CA LYS A 183 -18.07 12.67 -7.86
C LYS A 183 -17.54 11.35 -7.35
N TRP A 184 -18.42 10.51 -6.83
CA TRP A 184 -18.03 9.15 -6.51
C TRP A 184 -17.47 8.51 -7.79
N GLY A 185 -16.22 8.03 -7.73
CA GLY A 185 -15.63 7.30 -8.85
C GLY A 185 -16.49 6.10 -9.23
N ARG A 186 -16.29 5.55 -10.42
CA ARG A 186 -16.95 4.31 -10.83
C ARG A 186 -16.22 3.13 -10.18
N TYR A 187 -16.70 2.72 -9.02
CA TYR A 187 -16.21 1.54 -8.31
C TYR A 187 -17.40 0.74 -7.76
N VAL A 188 -17.19 -0.54 -7.49
CA VAL A 188 -18.24 -1.43 -6.97
C VAL A 188 -18.79 -0.89 -5.65
N GLY A 189 -20.07 -0.53 -5.64
CA GLY A 189 -20.73 0.09 -4.48
C GLY A 189 -20.56 1.60 -4.37
N SER A 190 -20.17 2.28 -5.46
CA SER A 190 -20.16 3.74 -5.56
C SER A 190 -21.56 4.29 -5.30
N PRO A 191 -21.74 5.27 -4.38
CA PRO A 191 -23.03 5.93 -4.17
C PRO A 191 -23.54 6.74 -5.38
N ALA A 192 -22.70 7.02 -6.38
CA ALA A 192 -23.15 7.60 -7.65
C ALA A 192 -23.75 6.55 -8.60
N GLU A 193 -23.59 5.26 -8.29
CA GLU A 193 -24.15 4.16 -9.07
C GLU A 193 -25.30 3.49 -8.30
N GLY A 194 -26.17 2.77 -9.02
CA GLY A 194 -27.21 1.98 -8.37
C GLY A 194 -26.61 0.84 -7.52
N PRO A 195 -27.41 0.20 -6.63
CA PRO A 195 -26.95 -0.97 -5.91
C PRO A 195 -26.42 -2.04 -6.90
N PRO A 196 -25.35 -2.77 -6.57
CA PRO A 196 -24.79 -3.78 -7.47
C PRO A 196 -25.87 -4.82 -7.80
N VAL A 197 -26.04 -5.11 -9.08
CA VAL A 197 -26.98 -6.11 -9.59
C VAL A 197 -26.20 -7.32 -10.06
N VAL A 198 -26.67 -8.52 -9.72
CA VAL A 198 -26.10 -9.76 -10.25
C VAL A 198 -26.45 -9.83 -11.74
N VAL A 199 -25.44 -9.62 -12.58
CA VAL A 199 -25.59 -9.69 -14.05
C VAL A 199 -25.37 -11.10 -14.59
N TRP A 200 -24.65 -11.94 -13.85
CA TRP A 200 -24.27 -13.28 -14.26
C TRP A 200 -23.97 -14.17 -13.06
N GLN A 201 -24.41 -15.43 -13.11
CA GLN A 201 -24.13 -16.45 -12.12
C GLN A 201 -23.86 -17.77 -12.84
N HIS A 202 -22.83 -18.49 -12.40
CA HIS A 202 -22.44 -19.78 -12.98
C HIS A 202 -21.94 -20.74 -11.91
N TRP A 203 -22.25 -22.02 -12.10
CA TRP A 203 -21.81 -23.09 -11.22
C TRP A 203 -20.54 -23.71 -11.77
N HIS A 204 -19.47 -23.67 -10.99
CA HIS A 204 -18.22 -24.36 -11.31
C HIS A 204 -18.14 -25.69 -10.58
N GLN A 205 -17.59 -26.72 -11.24
CA GLN A 205 -17.36 -28.03 -10.62
C GLN A 205 -16.30 -27.99 -9.52
N SER A 206 -15.39 -27.02 -9.59
CA SER A 206 -14.33 -26.82 -8.60
C SER A 206 -14.67 -25.63 -7.72
N VAL A 207 -14.36 -25.75 -6.43
CA VAL A 207 -14.48 -24.64 -5.48
C VAL A 207 -13.49 -23.55 -5.87
N VAL A 208 -13.98 -22.33 -6.04
CA VAL A 208 -13.17 -21.14 -6.26
C VAL A 208 -12.85 -20.54 -4.90
N ALA A 209 -11.57 -20.52 -4.52
CA ALA A 209 -11.08 -19.99 -3.26
C ALA A 209 -10.62 -18.53 -3.36
N SER A 210 -10.15 -18.10 -4.52
CA SER A 210 -9.72 -16.72 -4.75
C SER A 210 -9.91 -16.29 -6.21
N LEU A 211 -9.98 -14.98 -6.42
CA LEU A 211 -10.11 -14.35 -7.73
C LEU A 211 -8.86 -13.51 -8.01
N VAL A 212 -8.25 -13.68 -9.18
CA VAL A 212 -7.08 -12.93 -9.62
C VAL A 212 -7.48 -12.03 -10.79
N PRO A 213 -7.49 -10.69 -10.64
CA PRO A 213 -7.72 -9.79 -11.75
C PRO A 213 -6.49 -9.78 -12.68
N LEU A 214 -6.75 -9.83 -13.99
CA LEU A 214 -5.73 -9.79 -15.04
C LEU A 214 -5.66 -8.41 -15.67
N LEU A 215 -4.51 -8.08 -16.29
CA LEU A 215 -4.35 -6.82 -17.03
C LEU A 215 -5.22 -6.76 -18.30
N THR A 216 -5.76 -7.90 -18.74
CA THR A 216 -6.73 -8.00 -19.84
C THR A 216 -8.15 -7.61 -19.44
N ASN A 217 -8.38 -7.21 -18.17
CA ASN A 217 -9.69 -7.06 -17.53
C ASN A 217 -10.48 -8.37 -17.33
N ASP A 218 -9.87 -9.52 -17.61
CA ASP A 218 -10.43 -10.81 -17.20
C ASP A 218 -10.18 -11.07 -15.71
N VAL A 219 -10.99 -11.95 -15.13
CA VAL A 219 -10.81 -12.43 -13.75
C VAL A 219 -10.61 -13.94 -13.77
N PHE A 220 -9.54 -14.41 -13.15
CA PHE A 220 -9.23 -15.84 -13.06
C PHE A 220 -9.61 -16.39 -11.68
N GLY A 221 -10.47 -17.41 -11.66
CA GLY A 221 -10.83 -18.13 -10.43
C GLY A 221 -9.81 -19.23 -10.10
N LEU A 222 -9.26 -19.19 -8.90
CA LEU A 222 -8.29 -20.17 -8.40
C LEU A 222 -8.93 -21.10 -7.38
N ALA A 223 -8.58 -22.38 -7.47
CA ALA A 223 -8.94 -23.37 -6.48
C ALA A 223 -8.06 -23.23 -5.22
N PRO A 224 -8.44 -23.82 -4.07
CA PRO A 224 -7.58 -23.88 -2.90
C PRO A 224 -6.18 -24.42 -3.25
N SER A 225 -5.15 -23.86 -2.61
CA SER A 225 -3.74 -24.26 -2.81
C SER A 225 -3.26 -24.18 -4.26
N THR A 226 -3.78 -23.20 -5.01
CA THR A 226 -3.29 -22.87 -6.35
C THR A 226 -2.92 -21.40 -6.48
N ALA A 227 -1.96 -21.11 -7.36
CA ALA A 227 -1.48 -19.77 -7.67
C ALA A 227 -1.30 -19.66 -9.19
N LEU A 228 -1.61 -18.49 -9.73
CA LEU A 228 -1.46 -18.20 -11.15
C LEU A 228 -0.13 -17.47 -11.37
N LEU A 229 0.76 -18.06 -12.15
CA LEU A 229 1.99 -17.43 -12.60
C LEU A 229 1.78 -16.94 -14.03
N LEU A 230 1.93 -15.65 -14.26
CA LEU A 230 1.68 -15.00 -15.55
C LEU A 230 2.92 -14.30 -16.06
N SER A 231 2.99 -14.20 -17.38
CA SER A 231 3.90 -13.31 -18.08
C SER A 231 3.12 -12.55 -19.15
N TYR A 232 3.37 -11.25 -19.29
CA TYR A 232 2.71 -10.38 -20.26
C TYR A 232 3.73 -9.81 -21.25
N THR A 233 3.37 -9.69 -22.52
CA THR A 233 4.04 -8.72 -23.42
C THR A 233 3.41 -7.35 -23.21
N LYS A 234 4.25 -6.35 -22.96
CA LYS A 234 3.88 -4.95 -23.18
C LYS A 234 4.28 -4.61 -24.62
N GLU A 235 3.33 -4.46 -25.53
CA GLU A 235 3.63 -3.77 -26.78
C GLU A 235 4.06 -2.34 -26.45
N THR A 236 5.22 -1.93 -26.97
CA THR A 236 5.69 -0.56 -26.79
C THR A 236 4.85 0.32 -27.73
N PRO A 237 4.05 1.27 -27.24
CA PRO A 237 3.23 2.08 -28.11
C PRO A 237 4.15 2.97 -28.96
N LEU A 238 4.23 2.67 -30.26
CA LEU A 238 4.91 3.53 -31.25
C LEU A 238 4.09 4.79 -31.60
N SER A 239 2.93 5.00 -30.96
CA SER A 239 2.01 6.11 -31.23
C SER A 239 1.22 6.49 -29.97
N LEU A 240 1.08 7.80 -29.74
CA LEU A 240 0.31 8.42 -28.64
C LEU A 240 -1.22 8.17 -28.70
N MET A 241 -1.70 7.34 -29.61
CA MET A 241 -3.14 7.09 -29.82
C MET A 241 -3.56 5.61 -29.86
N VAL A 242 -2.70 4.68 -29.44
CA VAL A 242 -3.07 3.26 -29.35
C VAL A 242 -2.86 2.78 -27.93
N TYR A 243 -3.94 2.42 -27.24
CA TYR A 243 -3.86 1.60 -26.03
C TYR A 243 -3.10 0.33 -26.39
N GLY A 244 -1.83 0.23 -25.98
CA GLY A 244 -1.02 -0.96 -26.25
C GLY A 244 -1.73 -2.20 -25.72
N GLY A 245 -2.02 -3.16 -26.60
CA GLY A 245 -2.69 -4.39 -26.22
C GLY A 245 -1.82 -5.16 -25.24
N THR A 246 -2.31 -5.41 -24.03
CA THR A 246 -1.63 -6.31 -23.08
C THR A 246 -2.06 -7.72 -23.41
N CYS A 247 -1.11 -8.54 -23.89
CA CYS A 247 -1.36 -9.95 -24.20
C CYS A 247 -0.62 -10.84 -23.21
N VAL A 248 -1.27 -11.93 -22.77
CA VAL A 248 -0.64 -12.95 -21.93
C VAL A 248 0.31 -13.78 -22.79
N LEU A 249 1.62 -13.69 -22.51
CA LEU A 249 2.66 -14.49 -23.16
C LEU A 249 2.66 -15.94 -22.70
N GLY A 250 2.38 -16.14 -21.41
CA GLY A 250 2.41 -17.45 -20.80
C GLY A 250 1.68 -17.44 -19.47
N ALA A 251 1.00 -18.55 -19.19
CA ALA A 251 0.32 -18.79 -17.94
C ALA A 251 0.69 -20.19 -17.42
N ALA A 252 0.97 -20.28 -16.12
CA ALA A 252 1.15 -21.54 -15.43
C ALA A 252 0.27 -21.54 -14.17
N LEU A 253 -0.53 -22.58 -14.02
CA LEU A 253 -1.22 -22.85 -12.78
C LEU A 253 -0.28 -23.66 -11.87
N ILE A 254 0.12 -23.06 -10.76
CA ILE A 254 0.96 -23.69 -9.74
C ILE A 254 0.05 -24.27 -8.66
N SER A 255 0.34 -25.48 -8.20
CA SER A 255 -0.40 -26.15 -7.13
C SER A 255 0.54 -26.78 -6.10
N TRP A 256 0.14 -26.74 -4.84
CA TRP A 256 0.87 -27.30 -3.69
C TRP A 256 -0.09 -27.96 -2.69
N GLY A 257 0.45 -28.50 -1.60
CA GLY A 257 -0.35 -29.19 -0.57
C GLY A 257 -0.68 -30.66 -0.93
N HIS A 258 -0.04 -31.19 -1.96
CA HIS A 258 -0.10 -32.60 -2.31
C HIS A 258 0.59 -33.45 -1.24
N GLY A 259 0.15 -34.69 -1.04
CA GLY A 259 0.66 -35.57 0.04
C GLY A 259 2.16 -35.91 -0.05
N ASP A 260 2.77 -35.70 -1.21
CA ASP A 260 4.20 -35.88 -1.45
C ASP A 260 5.04 -34.61 -1.29
N GLY A 261 4.41 -33.47 -0.96
CA GLY A 261 5.09 -32.19 -0.76
C GLY A 261 5.67 -31.57 -2.05
N VAL A 262 5.33 -32.11 -3.22
CA VAL A 262 5.85 -31.65 -4.51
C VAL A 262 5.00 -30.51 -5.05
N ILE A 263 5.65 -29.43 -5.49
CA ILE A 263 4.97 -28.34 -6.19
C ILE A 263 4.88 -28.70 -7.67
N ARG A 264 3.67 -28.56 -8.23
CA ARG A 264 3.38 -28.90 -9.61
C ARG A 264 2.91 -27.69 -10.40
N ALA A 265 3.29 -27.62 -11.66
CA ALA A 265 2.81 -26.63 -12.62
C ALA A 265 1.97 -27.29 -13.72
N LYS A 266 1.01 -26.54 -14.25
CA LYS A 266 0.20 -26.92 -15.40
C LYS A 266 0.10 -25.73 -16.35
N LEU A 267 0.57 -25.89 -17.59
CA LEU A 267 0.64 -24.79 -18.57
C LEU A 267 -0.59 -24.75 -19.49
N ARG A 268 -1.25 -25.89 -19.69
CA ARG A 268 -2.42 -26.01 -20.58
C ARG A 268 -3.51 -26.82 -19.91
N LYS A 269 -4.77 -26.56 -20.25
CA LYS A 269 -5.94 -27.24 -19.68
C LYS A 269 -5.86 -28.77 -19.82
N ASP A 270 -5.38 -29.25 -20.96
CA ASP A 270 -5.34 -30.69 -21.29
C ASP A 270 -4.01 -31.37 -20.88
N GLN A 271 -3.07 -30.60 -20.33
CA GLN A 271 -1.80 -31.14 -19.86
C GLN A 271 -1.92 -31.68 -18.42
N PRO A 272 -1.37 -32.86 -18.11
CA PRO A 272 -1.22 -33.28 -16.72
C PRO A 272 -0.24 -32.33 -15.98
N PRO A 273 -0.49 -31.99 -14.71
CA PRO A 273 0.47 -31.22 -13.93
C PRO A 273 1.81 -31.95 -13.82
N PHE A 274 2.92 -31.23 -14.00
CA PHE A 274 4.28 -31.76 -13.86
C PHE A 274 4.99 -31.15 -12.65
N ALA A 275 5.89 -31.91 -12.04
CA ALA A 275 6.66 -31.46 -10.89
C ALA A 275 7.63 -30.34 -11.30
N ILE A 276 7.64 -29.23 -10.56
CA ILE A 276 8.59 -28.12 -10.75
C ILE A 276 9.59 -28.00 -9.60
N LEU A 277 9.19 -28.37 -8.38
CA LEU A 277 10.07 -28.37 -7.21
C LEU A 277 9.77 -29.64 -6.40
N GLY A 278 10.83 -30.38 -6.10
CA GLY A 278 10.77 -31.60 -5.29
C GLY A 278 10.40 -31.31 -3.83
N PRO A 279 10.18 -32.37 -3.02
CA PRO A 279 9.88 -32.21 -1.60
C PRO A 279 11.01 -31.45 -0.94
N SER A 280 10.70 -30.31 -0.31
CA SER A 280 11.67 -29.59 0.50
C SER A 280 12.01 -30.42 1.74
N ASN A 281 13.30 -30.55 2.04
CA ASN A 281 13.76 -31.19 3.27
C ASN A 281 13.04 -30.60 4.49
N SER A 282 12.14 -31.38 5.09
CA SER A 282 11.52 -31.25 6.43
C SER A 282 10.51 -30.13 6.75
N ALA A 283 10.24 -29.15 5.89
CA ALA A 283 9.24 -28.12 6.17
C ALA A 283 8.09 -28.17 5.18
N GLY A 284 6.85 -28.33 5.64
CA GLY A 284 5.66 -28.26 4.79
C GLY A 284 5.50 -26.85 4.18
N ILE A 285 4.85 -26.78 3.02
CA ILE A 285 4.56 -25.51 2.32
C ILE A 285 3.29 -24.91 2.93
N SER A 286 3.35 -23.65 3.35
CA SER A 286 2.17 -22.93 3.84
C SER A 286 1.43 -22.21 2.70
N LEU A 287 2.18 -21.59 1.78
CA LEU A 287 1.60 -20.77 0.71
C LEU A 287 2.55 -20.72 -0.49
N CYS A 288 2.00 -20.76 -1.70
CA CYS A 288 2.67 -20.23 -2.88
C CYS A 288 1.87 -19.05 -3.43
N ALA A 289 2.55 -18.00 -3.90
CA ALA A 289 1.94 -16.81 -4.46
C ALA A 289 2.75 -16.27 -5.63
N SER A 290 2.09 -15.57 -6.54
CA SER A 290 2.71 -14.81 -7.62
C SER A 290 1.85 -13.59 -7.90
N ALA A 291 2.47 -12.45 -8.17
CA ALA A 291 1.77 -11.29 -8.70
C ALA A 291 1.73 -11.38 -10.23
N PRO A 292 0.61 -11.06 -10.91
CA PRO A 292 0.49 -11.18 -12.36
C PRO A 292 1.57 -10.44 -13.17
N ASP A 293 2.14 -9.37 -12.64
CA ASP A 293 3.21 -8.55 -13.23
C ASP A 293 4.61 -8.94 -12.73
N SER A 294 4.69 -9.79 -11.70
CA SER A 294 5.93 -10.35 -11.22
C SER A 294 6.16 -11.66 -11.96
N ASN A 295 7.23 -11.75 -12.75
CA ASN A 295 7.73 -13.03 -13.26
C ASN A 295 8.32 -13.87 -12.10
N GLN A 296 7.72 -13.84 -10.91
CA GLN A 296 8.23 -14.41 -9.68
C GLN A 296 7.20 -15.31 -9.02
N LEU A 297 7.65 -16.46 -8.55
CA LEU A 297 6.93 -17.39 -7.71
C LEU A 297 7.51 -17.35 -6.30
N TRP A 298 6.67 -16.99 -5.34
CA TRP A 298 6.98 -16.88 -3.93
C TRP A 298 6.47 -18.11 -3.21
N ILE A 299 7.30 -18.74 -2.39
CA ILE A 299 6.98 -19.97 -1.67
C ILE A 299 7.33 -19.77 -0.21
N ALA A 300 6.30 -19.81 0.64
CA ALA A 300 6.43 -19.77 2.08
C ALA A 300 6.31 -21.18 2.66
N TYR A 301 7.22 -21.50 3.57
CA TYR A 301 7.22 -22.75 4.32
C TYR A 301 6.68 -22.51 5.74
N ILE A 302 6.14 -23.57 6.35
CA ILE A 302 5.65 -23.56 7.74
C ILE A 302 6.76 -23.18 8.72
N SER A 303 8.03 -23.44 8.37
CA SER A 303 9.19 -23.01 9.15
C SER A 303 9.42 -21.49 9.17
N GLY A 304 8.66 -20.70 8.42
CA GLY A 304 8.87 -19.27 8.23
C GLY A 304 9.91 -18.94 7.15
N LYS A 305 10.51 -19.94 6.50
CA LYS A 305 11.40 -19.73 5.35
C LYS A 305 10.61 -19.27 4.14
N LEU A 306 11.11 -18.25 3.44
CA LEU A 306 10.58 -17.77 2.17
C LEU A 306 11.60 -18.03 1.05
N LEU A 307 11.16 -18.62 -0.07
CA LEU A 307 11.94 -18.76 -1.30
C LEU A 307 11.24 -18.04 -2.45
N VAL A 308 12.02 -17.35 -3.27
CA VAL A 308 11.53 -16.64 -4.45
C VAL A 308 12.23 -17.18 -5.67
N TYR A 309 11.45 -17.65 -6.64
CA TYR A 309 11.93 -18.14 -7.93
C TYR A 309 11.53 -17.15 -9.01
N THR A 310 12.46 -16.80 -9.91
CA THR A 310 12.15 -15.94 -11.06
C THR A 310 11.98 -16.82 -12.29
N LEU A 311 10.87 -16.66 -13.00
CA LEU A 311 10.64 -17.27 -14.30
C LEU A 311 11.54 -16.57 -15.32
N VAL A 312 12.54 -17.30 -15.83
CA VAL A 312 13.37 -16.84 -16.94
C VAL A 312 12.74 -17.36 -18.22
N GLY A 313 12.25 -16.46 -19.08
CA GLY A 313 11.77 -16.84 -20.40
C GLY A 313 12.92 -17.47 -21.18
N GLN A 314 12.74 -18.70 -21.68
CA GLN A 314 13.64 -19.23 -22.68
C GLN A 314 13.41 -18.45 -23.97
N ASN A 315 14.37 -17.59 -24.35
CA ASN A 315 14.50 -17.18 -25.74
C ASN A 315 14.94 -18.40 -26.54
N ASN A 316 13.98 -19.07 -27.19
CA ASN A 316 14.18 -19.93 -28.36
C ASN A 316 12.91 -19.90 -29.20
#